data_AF-A0A920B0W1-F1
#
_entry.id   AF-A0A920B0W1-F1
#
_cell.length_a   1.000
_cell.length_b   1.000
_cell.length_c   1.000
_cell.angle_alpha   90.00
_cell.angle_beta   90.00
_cell.angle_gamma   90.00
#
_symmetry.space_group_name_H-M   'P 1'
#
loop_
_entity.id
_entity.type
_entity.pdbx_description
1 polymer ?
#
loop_
_entity_poly.entity_id
_entity_poly.type
_entity_poly.pdbx_seq_one_letter_code
_entity_poly.pdbx_strand_id
1 'polypeptide(L)'
;MCGNGIRCLARYLADTDGDAPGRRWDIETLAGMIRPELMADGQLRVDMGPPFLTSEGIPTTLMPEDGLPQGVLLLEGEQLKVAAVGMGNPHVVVPVDDLASIPFDAWGAALEVHPAFPAKTNVHFLQVHSRERLEIRVWERGAGPTLACGTGACATLVAAVLLGLADDCAEVVLPGGPLMIEWRDRTGSVLMTGPAEAVFDGVLTPDLVPAGSSMASTSEAPAAPPAPTAAADFDCSKDCAEQCQRPDRCLRDEAQQKVQAFLSSTSLDSMLNLASESLEQRTKARFERGTP
;
A
#
# COMPACT_ATOMS: atom_id res chain seq x y z
N MET A 1 -2.70 2.17 4.26
CA MET A 1 -1.89 2.16 3.01
C MET A 1 -2.52 1.16 2.05
N CYS A 2 -2.46 1.38 0.73
CA CYS A 2 -2.90 0.41 -0.29
C CYS A 2 -1.84 0.30 -1.39
N GLY A 3 -1.10 -0.82 -1.43
CA GLY A 3 -0.04 -1.05 -2.41
C GLY A 3 -0.54 -1.08 -3.85
N ASN A 4 -1.74 -1.61 -4.10
CA ASN A 4 -2.32 -1.60 -5.45
C ASN A 4 -2.71 -0.18 -5.88
N GLY A 5 -3.35 0.58 -4.97
CA GLY A 5 -3.77 1.95 -5.22
C GLY A 5 -2.62 2.90 -5.53
N ILE A 6 -1.47 2.76 -4.84
CA ILE A 6 -0.31 3.62 -5.11
C ILE A 6 0.32 3.34 -6.47
N ARG A 7 0.33 2.07 -6.95
CA ARG A 7 0.74 1.76 -8.33
C ARG A 7 -0.22 2.39 -9.34
N CYS A 8 -1.53 2.33 -9.09
CA CYS A 8 -2.53 2.98 -9.94
C CYS A 8 -2.35 4.51 -9.97
N LEU A 9 -2.06 5.15 -8.84
CA LEU A 9 -1.79 6.59 -8.78
C LEU A 9 -0.53 6.95 -9.59
N ALA A 10 0.56 6.20 -9.41
CA ALA A 10 1.79 6.43 -10.16
C ALA A 10 1.60 6.23 -11.68
N ARG A 11 0.86 5.19 -12.08
CA ARG A 11 0.43 4.99 -13.47
C ARG A 11 -0.39 6.17 -13.99
N TYR A 12 -1.37 6.63 -13.21
CA TYR A 12 -2.21 7.77 -13.58
C TYR A 12 -1.39 9.06 -13.79
N LEU A 13 -0.42 9.34 -12.90
CA LEU A 13 0.48 10.47 -13.04
C LEU A 13 1.35 10.33 -14.30
N ALA A 14 1.95 9.17 -14.49
CA ALA A 14 2.77 8.90 -15.67
C ALA A 14 2.00 9.09 -16.98
N ASP A 15 0.75 8.61 -17.02
CA ASP A 15 -0.10 8.71 -18.18
C ASP A 15 -0.62 10.14 -18.42
N THR A 16 -0.77 10.93 -17.35
CA THR A 16 -1.20 12.33 -17.42
C THR A 16 -0.08 13.24 -17.90
N ASP A 17 1.13 13.04 -17.36
CA ASP A 17 2.28 13.92 -17.60
C ASP A 17 3.11 13.48 -18.83
N GLY A 18 2.84 12.28 -19.36
CA GLY A 18 3.60 11.70 -20.47
C GLY A 18 4.99 11.20 -20.06
N ASP A 19 5.13 10.72 -18.82
CA ASP A 19 6.42 10.29 -18.26
C ASP A 19 6.95 8.99 -18.92
N ALA A 20 8.27 8.93 -19.08
CA ALA A 20 9.00 7.76 -19.58
C ALA A 20 9.52 6.86 -18.44
N PRO A 21 9.91 5.61 -18.73
CA PRO A 21 10.57 4.75 -17.74
C PRO A 21 11.77 5.40 -17.05
N GLY A 22 11.96 5.07 -15.77
CA GLY A 22 12.92 5.71 -14.86
C GLY A 22 12.34 6.88 -14.07
N ARG A 23 11.11 7.32 -14.38
CA ARG A 23 10.39 8.31 -13.57
C ARG A 23 10.14 7.79 -12.16
N ARG A 24 10.38 8.66 -11.17
CA ARG A 24 10.13 8.40 -9.74
C ARG A 24 9.27 9.50 -9.15
N TRP A 25 8.45 9.14 -8.18
CA TRP A 25 7.64 10.07 -7.41
C TRP A 25 7.93 9.92 -5.93
N ASP A 26 7.77 11.00 -5.17
CA ASP A 26 7.68 11.00 -3.72
C ASP A 26 6.23 11.32 -3.36
N ILE A 27 5.49 10.32 -2.84
CA ILE A 27 4.06 10.45 -2.53
C ILE A 27 3.85 10.36 -1.03
N GLU A 28 3.36 11.46 -0.45
CA GLU A 28 3.00 11.49 0.97
C GLU A 28 1.70 10.72 1.23
N THR A 29 1.74 9.83 2.22
CA THR A 29 0.57 9.09 2.70
C THR A 29 0.51 9.12 4.23
N LEU A 30 -0.63 8.72 4.81
CA LEU A 30 -0.74 8.51 6.26
C LEU A 30 0.25 7.44 6.80
N ALA A 31 0.81 6.60 5.93
CA ALA A 31 1.82 5.60 6.30
C ALA A 31 3.26 6.09 6.10
N GLY A 32 3.47 7.36 5.74
CA GLY A 32 4.77 7.94 5.43
C GLY A 32 4.97 8.19 3.93
N MET A 33 6.21 8.46 3.55
CA MET A 33 6.61 8.72 2.16
C MET A 33 6.71 7.40 1.40
N ILE A 34 6.00 7.30 0.26
CA ILE A 34 6.03 6.13 -0.63
C ILE A 34 6.64 6.54 -1.96
N ARG A 35 7.57 5.72 -2.47
CA ARG A 35 8.37 6.05 -3.65
C ARG A 35 8.15 5.05 -4.79
N PRO A 36 7.14 5.28 -5.66
CA PRO A 36 6.98 4.48 -6.85
C PRO A 36 7.98 4.90 -7.96
N GLU A 37 8.36 3.94 -8.79
CA GLU A 37 9.21 4.08 -9.96
C GLU A 37 8.56 3.37 -11.15
N LEU A 38 8.48 4.06 -12.29
CA LEU A 38 8.05 3.48 -13.56
C LEU A 38 9.20 2.70 -14.19
N MET A 39 9.02 1.40 -14.34
CA MET A 39 10.04 0.47 -14.84
C MET A 39 10.08 0.44 -16.38
N ALA A 40 11.17 -0.10 -16.94
CA ALA A 40 11.39 -0.20 -18.39
C ALA A 40 10.35 -1.05 -19.12
N ASP A 41 9.79 -2.05 -18.44
CA ASP A 41 8.73 -2.92 -18.94
C ASP A 41 7.31 -2.37 -18.70
N GLY A 42 7.20 -1.15 -18.17
CA GLY A 42 5.93 -0.53 -17.82
C GLY A 42 5.33 -1.00 -16.50
N GLN A 43 5.99 -1.83 -15.71
CA GLN A 43 5.54 -2.11 -14.35
C GLN A 43 5.86 -0.94 -13.41
N LEU A 44 5.20 -0.93 -12.25
CA LEU A 44 5.49 0.03 -11.18
C LEU A 44 6.17 -0.72 -10.05
N ARG A 45 7.41 -0.32 -9.75
CA ARG A 45 8.12 -0.73 -8.53
C ARG A 45 7.83 0.28 -7.43
N VAL A 46 7.56 -0.19 -6.23
CA VAL A 46 7.20 0.65 -5.09
C VAL A 46 8.08 0.28 -3.91
N ASP A 47 8.75 1.26 -3.33
CA ASP A 47 9.31 1.15 -1.99
C ASP A 47 8.18 1.23 -0.96
N MET A 48 7.87 0.09 -0.34
CA MET A 48 6.77 -0.05 0.62
C MET A 48 7.18 0.27 2.06
N GLY A 49 8.43 0.71 2.26
CA GLY A 49 9.02 0.90 3.58
C GLY A 49 9.40 -0.40 4.29
N PRO A 50 10.04 -0.31 5.47
CA PRO A 50 10.39 -1.47 6.26
C PRO A 50 9.15 -2.10 6.91
N PRO A 51 9.15 -3.44 7.11
CA PRO A 51 8.05 -4.10 7.82
C PRO A 51 8.10 -3.79 9.32
N PHE A 52 6.92 -3.76 9.95
CA PHE A 52 6.79 -3.74 11.40
C PHE A 52 6.74 -5.18 11.92
N LEU A 53 7.65 -5.52 12.84
CA LEU A 53 7.83 -6.87 13.37
C LEU A 53 7.67 -6.94 14.91
N THR A 54 7.21 -5.86 15.55
CA THR A 54 6.89 -5.86 16.98
C THR A 54 5.39 -6.05 17.18
N SER A 55 4.99 -6.80 18.20
CA SER A 55 3.57 -7.05 18.47
C SER A 55 2.77 -5.77 18.68
N GLU A 56 3.37 -4.76 19.33
CA GLU A 56 2.77 -3.43 19.53
C GLU A 56 2.62 -2.65 18.22
N GLY A 57 3.61 -2.73 17.32
CA GLY A 57 3.55 -2.07 16.01
C GLY A 57 2.53 -2.69 15.06
N ILE A 58 2.19 -3.97 15.24
CA ILE A 58 1.22 -4.74 14.43
C ILE A 58 -0.19 -4.79 15.08
N PRO A 59 -0.43 -4.05 16.16
CA PRO A 59 -1.37 -4.42 17.22
C PRO A 59 -1.82 -5.90 17.25
N THR A 60 -0.98 -6.78 17.77
CA THR A 60 -1.30 -8.20 18.02
C THR A 60 -0.93 -8.64 19.44
N THR A 61 -1.62 -9.65 19.96
CA THR A 61 -1.25 -10.32 21.22
C THR A 61 -0.31 -11.50 21.02
N LEU A 62 0.05 -11.84 19.77
CA LEU A 62 1.04 -12.88 19.49
C LEU A 62 2.41 -12.44 20.02
N MET A 63 3.14 -13.38 20.60
CA MET A 63 4.46 -13.13 21.14
C MET A 63 5.52 -13.31 20.05
N PRO A 64 6.58 -12.48 20.02
CA PRO A 64 7.66 -12.63 19.07
C PRO A 64 8.51 -13.88 19.39
N GLU A 65 8.75 -14.67 18.36
CA GLU A 65 9.74 -15.76 18.33
C GLU A 65 10.68 -15.48 17.15
N ASP A 66 11.99 -15.45 17.41
CA ASP A 66 13.02 -15.06 16.44
C ASP A 66 12.76 -13.74 15.69
N GLY A 67 12.15 -12.78 16.40
CA GLY A 67 11.85 -11.45 15.85
C GLY A 67 10.59 -11.39 14.99
N LEU A 68 9.77 -12.45 14.96
CA LEU A 68 8.48 -12.51 14.27
C LEU A 68 7.35 -12.83 15.27
N PRO A 69 6.32 -11.99 15.43
CA PRO A 69 5.14 -12.32 16.22
C PRO A 69 4.40 -13.51 15.59
N GLN A 70 4.44 -14.66 16.24
CA GLN A 70 3.90 -15.91 15.69
C GLN A 70 3.31 -16.79 16.78
N GLY A 71 2.57 -17.83 16.36
CA GLY A 71 2.00 -18.80 17.28
C GLY A 71 1.00 -19.74 16.62
N VAL A 72 0.22 -20.43 17.45
CA VAL A 72 -0.86 -21.31 17.01
C VAL A 72 -2.19 -20.76 17.52
N LEU A 73 -3.15 -20.59 16.61
CA LEU A 73 -4.52 -20.20 16.92
C LEU A 73 -5.45 -21.40 16.70
N LEU A 74 -6.43 -21.56 17.59
CA LEU A 74 -7.45 -22.60 17.50
C LEU A 74 -8.70 -22.04 16.83
N LEU A 75 -9.07 -22.60 15.68
CA LEU A 75 -10.24 -22.22 14.90
C LEU A 75 -11.03 -23.47 14.55
N GLU A 76 -12.26 -23.57 15.07
CA GLU A 76 -13.17 -24.71 14.80
C GLU A 76 -12.56 -26.10 15.10
N GLY A 77 -11.63 -26.18 16.05
CA GLY A 77 -10.93 -27.42 16.42
C GLY A 77 -9.62 -27.66 15.64
N GLU A 78 -9.33 -26.84 14.63
CA GLU A 78 -8.09 -26.88 13.86
C GLU A 78 -7.02 -25.98 14.48
N GLN A 79 -5.77 -26.42 14.42
CA GLN A 79 -4.61 -25.68 14.89
C GLN A 79 -3.93 -24.98 13.72
N LEU A 80 -4.09 -23.65 13.63
CA LEU A 80 -3.48 -22.87 12.57
C LEU A 80 -2.20 -22.21 13.07
N LYS A 81 -1.08 -22.52 12.42
CA LYS A 81 0.15 -21.74 12.59
C LYS A 81 -0.02 -20.39 11.93
N VAL A 82 0.29 -19.32 12.64
CA VAL A 82 0.13 -17.96 12.16
C VAL A 82 1.37 -17.12 12.45
N ALA A 83 1.66 -16.19 11.55
CA ALA A 83 2.70 -15.18 11.72
C ALA A 83 2.13 -13.80 11.38
N ALA A 84 2.38 -12.81 12.23
CA ALA A 84 1.90 -11.46 12.02
C ALA A 84 3.03 -10.53 11.56
N VAL A 85 2.72 -9.70 10.56
CA VAL A 85 3.63 -8.71 9.98
C VAL A 85 2.84 -7.42 9.75
N GLY A 86 3.44 -6.26 9.99
CA GLY A 86 2.83 -4.97 9.66
C GLY A 86 3.49 -4.35 8.43
N MET A 87 2.67 -3.77 7.55
CA MET A 87 3.13 -2.95 6.41
C MET A 87 2.46 -1.57 6.43
N GLY A 88 2.32 -0.99 7.63
CA GLY A 88 1.49 0.20 7.91
C GLY A 88 0.02 -0.14 8.22
N ASN A 89 -0.37 -1.39 8.00
CA ASN A 89 -1.60 -2.03 8.46
C ASN A 89 -1.29 -3.48 8.91
N PRO A 90 -2.11 -4.07 9.80
CA PRO A 90 -1.87 -5.41 10.33
C PRO A 90 -2.17 -6.50 9.29
N HIS A 91 -1.27 -7.48 9.21
CA HIS A 91 -1.42 -8.69 8.41
C HIS A 91 -1.12 -9.93 9.25
N VAL A 92 -1.89 -10.99 9.03
CA VAL A 92 -1.59 -12.34 9.50
C VAL A 92 -1.43 -13.26 8.30
N VAL A 93 -0.36 -14.03 8.30
CA VAL A 93 -0.01 -15.02 7.29
C VAL A 93 -0.20 -16.41 7.90
N VAL A 94 -0.91 -17.27 7.19
CA VAL A 94 -1.27 -18.62 7.62
C VAL A 94 -0.73 -19.60 6.57
N PRO A 95 0.46 -20.20 6.78
CA PRO A 95 0.96 -21.24 5.91
C PRO A 95 0.02 -22.46 5.91
N VAL A 96 -0.33 -22.96 4.73
CA VAL A 96 -1.21 -24.11 4.50
C VAL A 96 -0.64 -25.01 3.41
N ASP A 97 -0.99 -26.29 3.44
CA ASP A 97 -0.51 -27.26 2.45
C ASP A 97 -1.20 -27.11 1.08
N ASP A 98 -2.51 -26.81 1.08
CA ASP A 98 -3.33 -26.66 -0.12
C ASP A 98 -4.39 -25.55 0.05
N LEU A 99 -4.29 -24.49 -0.75
CA LEU A 99 -5.24 -23.37 -0.77
C LEU A 99 -6.64 -23.76 -1.26
N ALA A 100 -6.76 -24.85 -2.02
CA ALA A 100 -8.04 -25.31 -2.54
C ALA A 100 -8.87 -26.05 -1.47
N SER A 101 -8.21 -26.64 -0.46
CA SER A 101 -8.87 -27.47 0.55
C SER A 101 -9.29 -26.70 1.80
N ILE A 102 -8.80 -25.47 2.01
CA ILE A 102 -9.12 -24.71 3.22
C ILE A 102 -10.56 -24.19 3.21
N PRO A 103 -11.23 -24.11 4.39
CA PRO A 103 -12.52 -23.43 4.53
C PRO A 103 -12.32 -21.90 4.55
N PHE A 104 -11.88 -21.37 3.41
CA PHE A 104 -11.35 -20.02 3.25
C PHE A 104 -12.25 -18.92 3.82
N ASP A 105 -13.56 -18.93 3.53
CA ASP A 105 -14.45 -17.88 3.99
C ASP A 105 -14.64 -17.91 5.52
N ALA A 106 -14.77 -19.11 6.09
CA ALA A 106 -14.95 -19.30 7.53
C ALA A 106 -13.70 -18.88 8.29
N TRP A 107 -12.53 -19.36 7.87
CA TRP A 107 -11.27 -19.01 8.52
C TRP A 107 -10.90 -17.54 8.31
N GLY A 108 -11.10 -16.99 7.10
CA GLY A 108 -10.83 -15.58 6.80
C GLY A 108 -11.64 -14.64 7.69
N ALA A 109 -12.96 -14.84 7.75
CA ALA A 109 -13.85 -14.03 8.59
C ALA A 109 -13.51 -14.15 10.08
N ALA A 110 -13.20 -15.35 10.56
CA ALA A 110 -12.88 -15.59 11.95
C ALA A 110 -11.52 -14.98 12.35
N LEU A 111 -10.50 -15.10 11.50
CA LEU A 111 -9.17 -14.54 11.73
C LEU A 111 -9.16 -13.01 11.66
N GLU A 112 -9.96 -12.40 10.76
CA GLU A 112 -10.05 -10.94 10.63
C GLU A 112 -10.34 -10.27 11.98
N VAL A 113 -11.28 -10.84 12.75
CA VAL A 113 -11.76 -10.29 14.04
C VAL A 113 -11.26 -11.06 15.25
N HIS A 114 -10.30 -11.96 15.08
CA HIS A 114 -9.82 -12.82 16.15
C HIS A 114 -9.24 -11.97 17.32
N PRO A 115 -9.48 -12.35 18.59
CA PRO A 115 -9.01 -11.58 19.76
C PRO A 115 -7.50 -11.29 19.80
N ALA A 116 -6.70 -12.10 19.11
CA ALA A 116 -5.27 -11.88 18.96
C ALA A 116 -4.91 -10.64 18.10
N PHE A 117 -5.88 -10.03 17.43
CA PHE A 117 -5.72 -8.84 16.58
C PHE A 117 -6.72 -7.76 16.99
N PRO A 118 -6.45 -6.98 18.06
CA PRO A 118 -7.37 -5.96 18.57
C PRO A 118 -7.82 -4.90 17.54
N ALA A 119 -6.97 -4.60 16.56
CA ALA A 119 -7.27 -3.66 15.47
C ALA A 119 -7.87 -4.33 14.22
N LYS A 120 -8.36 -5.58 14.36
CA LYS A 120 -8.60 -6.55 13.28
C LYS A 120 -7.34 -6.78 12.44
N THR A 121 -7.38 -7.69 11.47
CA THR A 121 -6.23 -7.95 10.59
C THR A 121 -6.65 -8.33 9.19
N ASN A 122 -5.76 -8.12 8.21
CA ASN A 122 -5.89 -8.76 6.90
C ASN A 122 -5.29 -10.17 6.99
N VAL A 123 -5.94 -11.15 6.39
CA VAL A 123 -5.58 -12.56 6.49
C VAL A 123 -5.10 -13.06 5.13
N HIS A 124 -3.94 -13.71 5.12
CA HIS A 124 -3.34 -14.28 3.91
C HIS A 124 -3.05 -15.75 4.16
N PHE A 125 -3.75 -16.63 3.46
CA PHE A 125 -3.41 -18.04 3.44
C PHE A 125 -2.31 -18.24 2.42
N LEU A 126 -1.21 -18.89 2.81
CA LEU A 126 0.00 -19.03 2.03
C LEU A 126 0.25 -20.50 1.69
N GLN A 127 0.34 -20.82 0.41
CA GLN A 127 0.90 -22.08 -0.08
C GLN A 127 2.23 -21.82 -0.76
N VAL A 128 3.24 -22.59 -0.37
CA VAL A 128 4.62 -22.44 -0.85
C VAL A 128 4.87 -23.44 -1.97
N HIS A 129 5.04 -22.96 -3.21
CA HIS A 129 5.36 -23.82 -4.35
C HIS A 129 6.87 -24.03 -4.49
N SER A 130 7.65 -22.98 -4.21
CA SER A 130 9.11 -23.00 -4.12
C SER A 130 9.59 -21.81 -3.29
N ARG A 131 10.90 -21.73 -3.01
CA ARG A 131 11.44 -20.60 -2.24
C ARG A 131 11.29 -19.23 -2.93
N GLU A 132 11.13 -19.23 -4.24
CA GLU A 132 11.00 -18.03 -5.08
C GLU A 132 9.57 -17.88 -5.66
N ARG A 133 8.63 -18.77 -5.29
CA ARG A 133 7.25 -18.74 -5.80
C ARG A 133 6.24 -19.13 -4.72
N LEU A 134 5.46 -18.15 -4.31
CA LEU A 134 4.43 -18.24 -3.28
C LEU A 134 3.06 -18.00 -3.90
N GLU A 135 2.02 -18.66 -3.40
CA GLU A 135 0.64 -18.38 -3.80
C GLU A 135 -0.17 -18.04 -2.55
N ILE A 136 -1.02 -17.02 -2.66
CA ILE A 136 -1.88 -16.60 -1.55
C ILE A 136 -3.34 -16.43 -1.94
N ARG A 137 -4.23 -16.70 -0.98
CA ARG A 137 -5.61 -16.20 -0.98
C ARG A 137 -5.77 -15.16 0.11
N VAL A 138 -6.47 -14.08 -0.22
CA VAL A 138 -6.53 -12.87 0.59
C VAL A 138 -7.94 -12.63 1.12
N TRP A 139 -8.03 -12.39 2.42
CA TRP A 139 -9.20 -11.82 3.07
C TRP A 139 -8.80 -10.48 3.71
N GLU A 140 -9.29 -9.38 3.14
CA GLU A 140 -8.96 -8.03 3.60
C GLU A 140 -9.90 -7.54 4.70
N ARG A 141 -9.31 -6.85 5.68
CA ARG A 141 -10.01 -6.25 6.81
C ARG A 141 -11.09 -5.29 6.32
N GLY A 142 -12.35 -5.60 6.64
CA GLY A 142 -13.51 -4.80 6.26
C GLY A 142 -13.94 -4.91 4.79
N ALA A 143 -13.28 -5.74 3.98
CA ALA A 143 -13.59 -5.94 2.56
C ALA A 143 -13.87 -7.41 2.19
N GLY A 144 -13.39 -8.37 3.00
CA GLY A 144 -13.55 -9.79 2.72
C GLY A 144 -12.63 -10.27 1.59
N PRO A 145 -13.04 -11.25 0.77
CA PRO A 145 -12.21 -11.75 -0.32
C PRO A 145 -11.90 -10.67 -1.34
N THR A 146 -10.62 -10.43 -1.62
CA THR A 146 -10.17 -9.54 -2.69
C THR A 146 -9.29 -10.28 -3.69
N LEU A 147 -9.23 -9.76 -4.91
CA LEU A 147 -8.40 -10.35 -5.96
C LEU A 147 -6.89 -10.10 -5.72
N ALA A 148 -6.54 -9.00 -5.04
CA ALA A 148 -5.15 -8.70 -4.73
C ALA A 148 -5.03 -7.73 -3.56
N CYS A 149 -4.01 -7.93 -2.73
CA CYS A 149 -3.60 -7.00 -1.67
C CYS A 149 -2.08 -6.81 -1.70
N GLY A 150 -1.62 -5.64 -2.18
CA GLY A 150 -0.18 -5.36 -2.32
C GLY A 150 0.60 -5.39 -1.00
N THR A 151 0.07 -4.77 0.06
CA THR A 151 0.70 -4.85 1.39
C THR A 151 0.67 -6.26 1.96
N GLY A 152 -0.35 -7.05 1.60
CA GLY A 152 -0.46 -8.45 1.94
C GLY A 152 0.57 -9.35 1.28
N ALA A 153 0.86 -9.12 0.00
CA ALA A 153 1.95 -9.80 -0.70
C ALA A 153 3.31 -9.50 -0.06
N CYS A 154 3.57 -8.23 0.29
CA CYS A 154 4.76 -7.82 1.04
C CYS A 154 4.88 -8.54 2.40
N ALA A 155 3.81 -8.48 3.20
CA ALA A 155 3.75 -9.14 4.51
C ALA A 155 3.96 -10.66 4.40
N THR A 156 3.42 -11.28 3.35
CA THR A 156 3.57 -12.71 3.06
C THR A 156 5.02 -13.07 2.80
N LEU A 157 5.73 -12.34 1.93
CA LEU A 157 7.15 -12.62 1.69
C LEU A 157 7.95 -12.49 2.99
N VAL A 158 7.76 -11.39 3.73
CA VAL A 158 8.48 -11.14 4.99
C VAL A 158 8.26 -12.28 5.98
N ALA A 159 7.01 -12.71 6.19
CA ALA A 159 6.70 -13.84 7.05
C ALA A 159 7.34 -15.13 6.54
N ALA A 160 7.24 -15.43 5.24
CA ALA A 160 7.81 -16.64 4.65
C ALA A 160 9.34 -16.69 4.78
N VAL A 161 10.04 -15.56 4.61
CA VAL A 161 11.49 -15.45 4.79
C VAL A 161 11.88 -15.71 6.25
N LEU A 162 11.16 -15.10 7.20
CA LEU A 162 11.44 -15.26 8.63
C LEU A 162 11.10 -16.66 9.16
N LEU A 163 10.10 -17.32 8.57
CA LEU A 163 9.77 -18.73 8.82
C LEU A 163 10.69 -19.72 8.08
N GLY A 164 11.63 -19.24 7.26
CA GLY A 164 12.55 -20.07 6.48
C GLY A 164 11.95 -20.76 5.25
N LEU A 165 10.72 -20.40 4.89
CA LEU A 165 9.93 -20.99 3.79
C LEU A 165 10.30 -20.43 2.41
N ALA A 166 10.77 -19.18 2.35
CA ALA A 166 11.09 -18.47 1.11
C ALA A 166 12.48 -17.82 1.15
N ASP A 167 13.01 -17.51 -0.04
CA ASP A 167 14.17 -16.63 -0.20
C ASP A 167 13.72 -15.16 -0.17
N ASP A 168 14.66 -14.22 -0.20
CA ASP A 168 14.40 -12.78 -0.03
C ASP A 168 13.77 -12.09 -1.24
N CYS A 169 13.50 -12.83 -2.31
CA CYS A 169 12.89 -12.37 -3.54
C CYS A 169 11.98 -13.48 -4.07
N ALA A 170 10.69 -13.20 -4.24
CA ALA A 170 9.76 -14.19 -4.77
C ALA A 170 8.63 -13.56 -5.58
N GLU A 171 8.14 -14.33 -6.56
CA GLU A 171 6.84 -14.11 -7.16
C GLU A 171 5.76 -14.53 -6.16
N VAL A 172 4.92 -13.58 -5.74
CA VAL A 172 3.73 -13.84 -4.94
C VAL A 172 2.52 -13.81 -5.87
N VAL A 173 1.93 -14.97 -6.11
CA VAL A 173 0.75 -15.16 -6.95
C VAL A 173 -0.50 -14.89 -6.12
N LEU A 174 -1.29 -13.89 -6.53
CA LEU A 174 -2.61 -13.58 -5.97
C LEU A 174 -3.70 -13.96 -6.99
N PRO A 175 -4.99 -14.06 -6.59
CA PRO A 175 -6.07 -14.38 -7.53
C PRO A 175 -6.16 -13.43 -8.73
N GLY A 176 -5.79 -12.15 -8.54
CA GLY A 176 -5.77 -11.11 -9.56
C GLY A 176 -4.47 -11.02 -10.38
N GLY A 177 -3.50 -11.90 -10.11
CA GLY A 177 -2.22 -11.93 -10.81
C GLY A 177 -0.99 -11.80 -9.89
N PRO A 178 0.21 -12.03 -10.43
CA PRO A 178 1.44 -12.05 -9.64
C PRO A 178 1.95 -10.65 -9.32
N LEU A 179 2.66 -10.55 -8.18
CA LEU A 179 3.52 -9.43 -7.82
C LEU A 179 4.92 -9.98 -7.53
N MET A 180 5.95 -9.26 -7.97
CA MET A 180 7.33 -9.56 -7.58
C MET A 180 7.65 -8.79 -6.31
N ILE A 181 8.02 -9.49 -5.24
CA ILE A 181 8.33 -8.90 -3.94
C ILE A 181 9.80 -9.16 -3.61
N GLU A 182 10.50 -8.15 -3.12
CA GLU A 182 11.92 -8.22 -2.75
C GLU A 182 12.12 -7.62 -1.34
N TRP A 183 12.84 -8.32 -0.47
CA TRP A 183 13.24 -7.86 0.86
C TRP A 183 14.69 -8.31 1.17
N ARG A 184 15.61 -7.90 0.30
CA ARG A 184 17.03 -8.32 0.33
C ARG A 184 17.79 -7.82 1.56
N ASP A 185 17.50 -6.59 1.98
CA ASP A 185 18.01 -6.06 3.24
C ASP A 185 16.94 -6.26 4.32
N ARG A 186 17.18 -7.22 5.23
CA ARG A 186 16.27 -7.54 6.33
C ARG A 186 16.07 -6.39 7.34
N THR A 187 16.86 -5.33 7.23
CA THR A 187 16.69 -4.10 8.03
C THR A 187 16.07 -2.96 7.22
N GLY A 188 15.97 -3.13 5.90
CA GLY A 188 15.51 -2.13 4.96
C GLY A 188 14.07 -2.35 4.48
N SER A 189 13.75 -1.64 3.40
CA SER A 189 12.42 -1.64 2.81
C SER A 189 12.08 -2.90 2.04
N VAL A 190 10.79 -3.24 2.04
CA VAL A 190 10.22 -4.21 1.08
C VAL A 190 9.93 -3.48 -0.23
N LEU A 191 10.40 -4.04 -1.34
CA LEU A 191 10.07 -3.56 -2.68
C LEU A 191 8.99 -4.43 -3.29
N MET A 192 7.99 -3.81 -3.89
CA MET A 192 6.90 -4.48 -4.59
C MET A 192 6.84 -4.00 -6.03
N THR A 193 6.91 -4.92 -6.99
CA THR A 193 6.77 -4.62 -8.41
C THR A 193 5.55 -5.32 -8.98
N GLY A 194 4.74 -4.59 -9.73
CA GLY A 194 3.57 -5.15 -10.39
C GLY A 194 2.91 -4.20 -11.38
N PRO A 195 1.91 -4.69 -12.13
CA PRO A 195 1.21 -3.89 -13.12
C PRO A 195 0.23 -2.90 -12.47
N ALA A 196 -0.15 -1.91 -13.27
CA ALA A 196 -1.29 -1.03 -13.05
C ALA A 196 -1.81 -0.59 -14.42
N GLU A 197 -3.10 -0.81 -14.67
CA GLU A 197 -3.74 -0.58 -15.97
C GLU A 197 -4.96 0.34 -15.83
N ALA A 198 -5.07 1.30 -16.73
CA ALA A 198 -6.21 2.18 -16.80
C ALA A 198 -7.31 1.54 -17.66
N VAL A 199 -8.51 1.36 -17.10
CA VAL A 199 -9.61 0.64 -17.76
C VAL A 199 -10.46 1.57 -18.63
N PHE A 200 -10.95 2.67 -18.07
CA PHE A 200 -11.76 3.66 -18.77
C PHE A 200 -11.58 5.05 -18.15
N ASP A 201 -12.12 6.05 -18.83
CA ASP A 201 -12.23 7.45 -18.40
C ASP A 201 -13.72 7.82 -18.38
N GLY A 202 -14.14 8.72 -17.48
CA GLY A 202 -15.54 9.12 -17.40
C GLY A 202 -15.74 10.49 -16.77
N VAL A 203 -16.87 11.12 -17.09
CA VAL A 203 -17.35 12.37 -16.48
C VAL A 203 -18.69 12.07 -15.82
N LEU A 204 -18.82 12.41 -14.53
CA LEU A 204 -20.07 12.30 -13.79
C LEU A 204 -20.65 13.69 -13.59
N THR A 205 -21.96 13.84 -13.85
CA THR A 205 -22.66 15.07 -13.46
C THR A 205 -22.85 15.06 -11.94
N PRO A 206 -22.76 16.22 -11.26
CA PRO A 206 -22.91 16.29 -9.81
C PRO A 206 -24.21 15.65 -9.28
N ASP A 207 -25.29 15.74 -10.04
CA ASP A 207 -26.61 15.17 -9.69
C ASP A 207 -26.63 13.63 -9.66
N LEU A 208 -25.65 12.97 -10.28
CA LEU A 208 -25.49 11.51 -10.28
C LEU A 208 -24.57 11.01 -9.15
N VAL A 209 -24.00 11.92 -8.35
CA VAL A 209 -23.27 11.56 -7.13
C VAL A 209 -24.29 11.29 -6.03
N PRO A 210 -24.34 10.08 -5.42
CA PRO A 210 -25.34 9.75 -4.42
C PRO A 210 -25.38 10.79 -3.29
N ALA A 211 -26.57 11.31 -2.96
CA ALA A 211 -26.77 12.21 -1.84
C ALA A 211 -26.46 11.47 -0.53
N GLY A 212 -25.25 11.69 0.00
CA GLY A 212 -24.65 10.90 1.08
C GLY A 212 -23.15 10.66 0.86
N SER A 213 -22.69 10.80 -0.38
CA SER A 213 -21.28 10.93 -0.76
C SER A 213 -20.84 12.39 -0.82
N SER A 214 -21.52 13.31 -0.10
CA SER A 214 -20.83 14.55 0.18
C SER A 214 -19.53 14.13 0.85
N MET A 215 -18.41 14.52 0.26
CA MET A 215 -17.25 14.79 1.10
C MET A 215 -17.78 15.80 2.10
N ALA A 216 -18.28 15.30 3.22
CA ALA A 216 -18.39 16.09 4.41
C ALA A 216 -16.95 16.51 4.63
N SER A 217 -16.63 17.70 4.13
CA SER A 217 -15.81 18.66 4.83
C SER A 217 -16.47 18.84 6.19
N THR A 218 -16.42 17.82 7.05
CA THR A 218 -16.19 18.07 8.45
C THR A 218 -14.85 18.78 8.45
N SER A 219 -14.92 20.11 8.51
CA SER A 219 -13.86 21.02 8.90
C SER A 219 -13.43 20.75 10.36
N GLU A 220 -13.28 19.49 10.71
CA GLU A 220 -12.54 18.99 11.82
C GLU A 220 -11.73 17.85 11.23
N ALA A 221 -10.51 18.18 10.81
CA ALA A 221 -9.45 17.20 10.81
C ALA A 221 -9.54 16.46 12.16
N PRO A 222 -9.52 15.11 12.20
CA PRO A 222 -9.37 14.41 13.47
C PRO A 222 -8.18 15.06 14.17
N ALA A 223 -8.40 15.55 15.40
CA ALA A 223 -7.38 16.25 16.16
C ALA A 223 -6.10 15.43 16.04
N ALA A 224 -5.08 16.03 15.41
CA ALA A 224 -3.79 15.41 15.30
C ALA A 224 -3.42 14.90 16.71
N PRO A 225 -2.91 13.67 16.85
CA PRO A 225 -2.35 13.25 18.13
C PRO A 225 -1.43 14.39 18.60
N PRO A 226 -1.48 14.80 19.89
CA PRO A 226 -0.73 15.94 20.36
C PRO A 226 0.69 15.79 19.84
N ALA A 227 1.12 16.79 19.05
CA ALA A 227 2.45 16.81 18.49
C ALA A 227 3.42 16.43 19.62
N PRO A 228 4.35 15.48 19.40
CA PRO A 228 5.38 15.23 20.39
C PRO A 228 5.96 16.59 20.76
N THR A 229 5.91 16.90 22.06
CA THR A 229 6.32 18.17 22.67
C THR A 229 7.38 18.86 21.83
N ALA A 230 7.02 20.02 21.28
CA ALA A 230 7.81 20.86 20.38
C ALA A 230 9.30 20.51 20.44
N ALA A 231 9.72 19.59 19.57
CA ALA A 231 11.08 19.59 19.10
C ALA A 231 11.26 20.96 18.42
N ALA A 232 12.28 21.70 18.85
CA ALA A 232 12.60 23.07 18.45
C ALA A 232 12.15 23.42 17.00
N ASP A 233 11.59 24.61 16.83
CA ASP A 233 11.19 25.21 15.54
C ASP A 233 12.22 24.87 14.45
N PHE A 234 11.91 23.89 13.62
CA PHE A 234 12.74 23.45 12.51
C PHE A 234 12.34 24.30 11.30
N ASP A 235 13.23 25.18 10.87
CA ASP A 235 13.03 26.14 9.79
C ASP A 235 13.86 25.68 8.60
N CYS A 236 13.19 25.14 7.58
CA CYS A 236 13.84 24.65 6.37
C CYS A 236 14.73 25.67 5.65
N SER A 237 14.43 26.96 5.78
CA SER A 237 15.26 28.01 5.18
C SER A 237 16.58 28.25 5.92
N LYS A 238 16.64 27.87 7.21
CA LYS A 238 17.82 28.03 8.07
C LYS A 238 18.56 26.72 8.30
N ASP A 239 17.83 25.64 8.58
CA ASP A 239 18.37 24.35 9.01
C ASP A 239 18.86 23.48 7.84
N CYS A 240 18.55 23.87 6.60
CA CYS A 240 18.93 23.15 5.38
C CYS A 240 19.75 24.02 4.40
N ALA A 241 20.29 25.15 4.86
CA ALA A 241 21.04 26.09 4.02
C ALA A 241 22.34 25.53 3.43
N GLU A 242 23.03 24.62 4.13
CA GLU A 242 24.27 23.98 3.64
C GLU A 242 24.21 22.45 3.65
N GLN A 243 23.59 21.82 4.66
CA GLN A 243 23.41 20.37 4.72
C GLN A 243 22.21 19.99 5.59
N CYS A 244 21.17 19.43 4.97
CA CYS A 244 19.88 19.20 5.62
C CYS A 244 19.87 17.87 6.39
N GLN A 245 19.65 17.92 7.70
CA GLN A 245 19.55 16.70 8.52
C GLN A 245 18.24 15.93 8.31
N ARG A 246 17.18 16.59 7.81
CA ARG A 246 15.86 16.00 7.52
C ARG A 246 15.28 16.51 6.20
N PRO A 247 15.88 16.18 5.04
CA PRO A 247 15.48 16.70 3.73
C PRO A 247 14.02 16.38 3.40
N ASP A 248 13.52 15.22 3.79
CA ASP A 248 12.13 14.80 3.56
C ASP A 248 11.10 15.76 4.21
N ARG A 249 11.44 16.39 5.34
CA ARG A 249 10.53 17.32 6.03
C ARG A 249 10.36 18.63 5.25
N CYS A 250 11.45 19.13 4.66
CA CYS A 250 11.40 20.36 3.88
C CYS A 250 10.72 20.18 2.53
N LEU A 251 10.96 19.04 1.87
CA LEU A 251 10.23 18.68 0.65
C LEU A 251 8.72 18.64 0.89
N ARG A 252 8.30 18.10 2.04
CA ARG A 252 6.89 18.07 2.46
C ARG A 252 6.30 19.47 2.63
N ASP A 253 6.95 20.33 3.42
CA ASP A 253 6.41 21.67 3.72
C ASP A 253 6.29 22.52 2.44
N GLU A 254 7.29 22.45 1.56
CA GLU A 254 7.27 23.15 0.27
C GLU A 254 6.17 22.62 -0.66
N ALA A 255 6.02 21.29 -0.74
CA ALA A 255 4.97 20.66 -1.56
C ALA A 255 3.57 21.05 -1.07
N GLN A 256 3.33 21.02 0.25
CA GLN A 256 2.05 21.42 0.84
C GLN A 256 1.72 22.89 0.57
N GLN A 257 2.71 23.78 0.67
CA GLN A 257 2.53 25.20 0.32
C GLN A 257 2.18 25.39 -1.16
N LYS A 258 2.84 24.67 -2.08
CA LYS A 258 2.52 24.71 -3.52
C LYS A 258 1.11 24.24 -3.82
N VAL A 259 0.68 23.12 -3.21
CA VAL A 259 -0.68 22.60 -3.35
C VAL A 259 -1.69 23.61 -2.81
N GLN A 260 -1.46 24.17 -1.62
CA GLN A 260 -2.37 25.16 -1.03
C GLN A 260 -2.44 26.44 -1.86
N ALA A 261 -1.31 26.91 -2.39
CA ALA A 261 -1.25 28.06 -3.28
C ALA A 261 -2.04 27.80 -4.58
N PHE A 262 -1.90 26.62 -5.16
CA PHE A 262 -2.67 26.21 -6.34
C PHE A 262 -4.18 26.17 -6.05
N LEU A 263 -4.60 25.47 -4.98
CA LEU A 263 -6.01 25.35 -4.61
C LEU A 263 -6.66 26.69 -4.25
N SER A 264 -5.90 27.61 -3.63
CA SER A 264 -6.40 28.93 -3.26
C SER A 264 -6.42 29.94 -4.41
N SER A 265 -5.60 29.74 -5.45
CA SER A 265 -5.52 30.63 -6.61
C SER A 265 -6.30 30.16 -7.84
N THR A 266 -6.81 28.93 -7.83
CA THR A 266 -7.51 28.33 -8.99
C THR A 266 -9.01 28.30 -8.77
N SER A 267 -9.79 28.88 -9.71
CA SER A 267 -11.26 28.83 -9.65
C SER A 267 -11.78 27.42 -9.92
N LEU A 268 -13.01 27.14 -9.48
CA LEU A 268 -13.68 25.86 -9.73
C LEU A 268 -13.78 25.57 -11.24
N ASP A 269 -14.13 26.56 -12.05
CA ASP A 269 -14.21 26.41 -13.51
C ASP A 269 -12.85 26.07 -14.14
N SER A 270 -11.77 26.69 -13.66
CA SER A 270 -10.42 26.36 -14.12
C SER A 270 -10.02 24.95 -13.74
N MET A 271 -10.40 24.47 -12.54
CA MET A 271 -10.17 23.08 -12.13
C MET A 271 -10.95 22.09 -13.00
N LEU A 272 -12.20 22.42 -13.36
CA LEU A 272 -13.03 21.60 -14.25
C LEU A 272 -12.47 21.52 -15.67
N ASN A 273 -11.98 22.65 -16.20
CA ASN A 273 -11.34 22.69 -17.51
C ASN A 273 -10.03 21.88 -17.53
N LEU A 274 -9.17 22.06 -16.51
CA LEU A 274 -7.95 21.27 -16.36
C LEU A 274 -8.26 19.77 -16.32
N ALA A 275 -9.27 19.36 -15.55
CA ALA A 275 -9.67 17.96 -15.49
C ALA A 275 -10.16 17.41 -16.84
N SER A 276 -10.90 18.22 -17.60
CA SER A 276 -11.46 17.85 -18.91
C SER A 276 -10.39 17.76 -19.99
N GLU A 277 -9.52 18.76 -20.11
CA GLU A 277 -8.39 18.74 -21.06
C GLU A 277 -7.45 17.57 -20.77
N SER A 278 -7.20 17.31 -19.48
CA SER A 278 -6.40 16.17 -19.02
C SER A 278 -7.04 14.83 -19.40
N LEU A 279 -8.37 14.73 -19.40
CA LEU A 279 -9.10 13.54 -19.84
C LEU A 279 -8.88 13.26 -21.34
N GLU A 280 -9.04 14.28 -22.17
CA GLU A 280 -8.87 14.18 -23.63
C GLU A 280 -7.43 13.78 -23.97
N GLN A 281 -6.44 14.42 -23.34
CA GLN A 281 -5.02 14.11 -23.53
C GLN A 281 -4.69 12.68 -23.10
N ARG A 282 -5.13 12.23 -21.91
CA ARG A 282 -4.92 10.85 -21.45
C ARG A 282 -5.57 9.82 -22.36
N THR A 283 -6.79 10.08 -22.80
CA THR A 283 -7.53 9.21 -23.72
C THR A 283 -6.75 9.07 -25.03
N LYS A 284 -6.33 10.19 -25.61
CA LYS A 284 -5.52 10.22 -26.84
C LYS A 284 -4.18 9.49 -26.68
N ALA A 285 -3.43 9.77 -25.62
CA ALA A 285 -2.13 9.14 -25.36
C ALA A 285 -2.25 7.62 -25.15
N ARG A 286 -3.39 7.13 -24.64
CA ARG A 286 -3.67 5.68 -24.55
C ARG A 286 -3.91 5.06 -25.94
N PHE A 287 -4.71 5.70 -26.78
CA PHE A 287 -4.93 5.23 -28.16
C PHE A 287 -3.62 5.19 -28.95
N GLU A 288 -2.78 6.21 -28.82
CA GLU A 288 -1.49 6.28 -29.51
C GLU A 288 -0.50 5.21 -29.02
N ARG A 289 -0.54 4.82 -27.73
CA ARG A 289 0.26 3.72 -27.17
C ARG A 289 -0.24 2.32 -27.56
N GLY A 290 -1.52 2.17 -27.87
CA GLY A 290 -2.15 0.89 -28.25
C GLY A 290 -2.08 0.56 -29.74
N THR A 291 -1.44 1.40 -30.56
CA THR A 291 -1.29 1.18 -32.00
C THR A 291 0.12 0.67 -32.27
N PRO A 292 0.31 -0.57 -32.78
CA PRO A 292 1.63 -1.10 -33.11
C PRO A 292 2.32 -0.35 -34.25
#